data_AF-A0A932UB01-F1
#
_entry.id   AF-A0A932UB01-F1
#
_cell.length_a   1.000
_cell.length_b   1.000
_cell.length_c   1.000
_cell.angle_alpha   90.00
_cell.angle_beta   90.00
_cell.angle_gamma   90.00
#
_symmetry.space_group_name_H-M   'P 1'
#
loop_
_entity.id
_entity.type
_entity.pdbx_description
1 polymer ?
#
loop_
_entity_poly.entity_id
_entity_poly.type
_entity_poly.pdbx_seq_one_letter_code
_entity_poly.pdbx_strand_id
1 'polypeptide(L)'
;VGWANFIPVRVAQPGASGELSVLESRDGIRILSDATAVAGDGVVVFRPEHAQVVASGPAATTNSPSAAARSRASDGPITGDSDVTLGDSSGTASNGRSGAASTHASNTSNGDLPVNTWRARVEKQVYLGSILESHARLGDTLLRVVGVEAPVGSDILLHVPPTRVLFFPEEAAATSGPMDE
;
A
#
# COMPACT_ATOMS: atom_id res chain seq x y z
N VAL A 1 -4.81 22.57 -14.07
CA VAL A 1 -4.35 21.30 -14.69
C VAL A 1 -4.37 20.25 -13.59
N GLY A 2 -5.21 19.22 -13.73
CA GLY A 2 -5.28 18.12 -12.74
C GLY A 2 -4.15 17.13 -12.98
N TRP A 3 -3.66 16.50 -11.92
CA TRP A 3 -2.69 15.41 -12.00
C TRP A 3 -3.42 14.06 -12.14
N ALA A 4 -2.80 13.09 -12.81
CA ALA A 4 -3.35 11.75 -12.99
C ALA A 4 -2.27 10.69 -12.80
N ASN A 5 -2.69 9.49 -12.41
CA ASN A 5 -1.88 8.29 -12.39
C ASN A 5 -2.05 7.55 -13.73
N PHE A 6 -0.95 6.96 -14.20
CA PHE A 6 -0.90 6.23 -15.47
C PHE A 6 -0.32 4.85 -15.19
N ILE A 7 -1.07 3.79 -15.50
CA ILE A 7 -0.62 2.40 -15.35
C ILE A 7 -0.62 1.76 -16.74
N PRO A 8 0.55 1.38 -17.28
CA PRO A 8 0.63 0.58 -18.49
C PRO A 8 -0.02 -0.79 -18.26
N VAL A 9 -0.89 -1.19 -19.18
CA VAL A 9 -1.64 -2.44 -19.10
C VAL A 9 -1.77 -3.08 -20.49
N ARG A 10 -2.04 -4.37 -20.48
CA ARG A 10 -2.57 -5.11 -21.64
C ARG A 10 -3.99 -5.56 -21.35
N VAL A 11 -4.81 -5.71 -22.38
CA VAL A 11 -6.13 -6.31 -22.26
C VAL A 11 -5.94 -7.82 -22.12
N ALA A 12 -6.16 -8.34 -20.90
CA ALA A 12 -6.07 -9.77 -20.62
C ALA A 12 -7.35 -10.51 -21.02
N GLN A 13 -8.51 -9.88 -20.81
CA GLN A 13 -9.81 -10.41 -21.23
C GLN A 13 -10.70 -9.25 -21.67
N PRO A 14 -11.03 -9.13 -22.97
CA PRO A 14 -11.99 -8.13 -23.44
C PRO A 14 -13.39 -8.46 -22.88
N GLY A 15 -14.11 -7.44 -22.39
CA GLY A 15 -15.49 -7.59 -21.95
C GLY A 15 -16.44 -7.71 -23.14
N ALA A 16 -17.47 -8.56 -23.03
CA ALA A 16 -18.59 -8.52 -23.97
C ALA A 16 -19.38 -7.21 -23.83
N SER A 17 -20.33 -6.95 -24.74
CA SER A 17 -21.17 -5.74 -24.65
C SER A 17 -21.90 -5.67 -23.31
N GLY A 18 -21.63 -4.63 -22.52
CA GLY A 18 -22.20 -4.45 -21.18
C GLY A 18 -21.45 -5.18 -20.06
N GLU A 19 -20.34 -5.85 -20.35
CA GLU A 19 -19.46 -6.48 -19.37
C GLU A 19 -18.15 -5.69 -19.20
N LEU A 20 -17.53 -5.83 -18.03
CA LEU A 20 -16.24 -5.18 -17.73
C LEU A 20 -15.09 -5.94 -18.40
N SER A 21 -14.14 -5.20 -18.96
CA SER A 21 -12.90 -5.76 -19.47
C SER A 21 -11.88 -5.96 -18.35
N VAL A 22 -11.12 -7.06 -18.38
CA VAL A 22 -9.99 -7.29 -17.48
C VAL A 22 -8.70 -6.83 -18.16
N LEU A 23 -8.06 -5.85 -17.54
CA LEU A 23 -6.77 -5.30 -17.91
C LEU A 23 -5.73 -5.82 -16.91
N GLU A 24 -4.53 -6.11 -17.38
CA GLU A 24 -3.44 -6.63 -16.56
C GLU A 24 -2.18 -5.80 -16.82
N SER A 25 -1.53 -5.30 -15.77
CA SER A 25 -0.21 -4.69 -15.90
C SER A 25 0.88 -5.75 -16.05
N ARG A 26 2.10 -5.32 -16.45
CA ARG A 26 3.29 -6.19 -16.45
C ARG A 26 3.55 -6.85 -15.09
N ASP A 27 3.17 -6.19 -14.01
CA ASP A 27 3.36 -6.63 -12.63
C ASP A 27 2.22 -7.54 -12.12
N GLY A 28 1.34 -8.01 -13.01
CA GLY A 28 0.22 -8.89 -12.69
C GLY A 28 -0.94 -8.17 -11.98
N ILE A 29 -1.00 -6.85 -12.07
CA ILE A 29 -2.04 -6.03 -11.44
C ILE A 29 -3.30 -6.10 -12.30
N ARG A 30 -4.40 -6.59 -11.74
CA ARG A 30 -5.67 -6.72 -12.45
C ARG A 30 -6.57 -5.51 -12.20
N ILE A 31 -7.12 -4.98 -13.29
CA ILE A 31 -7.97 -3.80 -13.31
C ILE A 31 -9.19 -4.11 -14.17
N LEU A 32 -10.38 -3.94 -13.61
CA LEU A 32 -11.64 -3.91 -14.35
C LEU A 32 -11.90 -2.50 -14.83
N SER A 33 -12.23 -2.40 -16.12
CA SER A 33 -12.70 -1.18 -16.76
C SER A 33 -14.04 -1.43 -17.44
N ASP A 34 -14.91 -0.44 -17.38
CA ASP A 34 -16.17 -0.39 -18.13
C ASP A 34 -15.97 0.01 -19.60
N ALA A 35 -14.74 0.36 -20.00
CA ALA A 35 -14.41 0.57 -21.38
C ALA A 35 -14.51 -0.73 -22.17
N THR A 36 -15.15 -0.67 -23.34
CA THR A 36 -15.02 -1.69 -24.38
C THR A 36 -13.57 -1.71 -24.85
N ALA A 37 -12.79 -2.64 -24.33
CA ALA A 37 -11.39 -2.80 -24.68
C ALA A 37 -11.28 -3.87 -25.78
N VAL A 38 -10.67 -3.51 -26.91
CA VAL A 38 -10.23 -4.49 -27.91
C VAL A 38 -8.89 -5.05 -27.44
N ALA A 39 -8.59 -6.31 -27.74
CA ALA A 39 -7.30 -6.91 -27.40
C ALA A 39 -6.12 -6.02 -27.84
N GLY A 40 -5.14 -5.81 -26.96
CA GLY A 40 -4.01 -4.93 -27.21
C GLY A 40 -3.43 -4.33 -25.93
N ASP A 41 -2.43 -3.47 -26.11
CA ASP A 41 -1.82 -2.69 -25.04
C ASP A 41 -2.53 -1.34 -24.85
N GLY A 42 -2.31 -0.71 -23.71
CA GLY A 42 -2.82 0.62 -23.44
C GLY A 42 -2.45 1.12 -22.06
N VAL A 43 -3.13 2.17 -21.65
CA VAL A 43 -2.88 2.87 -20.38
C VAL A 43 -4.18 3.06 -19.63
N VAL A 44 -4.15 2.67 -18.36
CA VAL A 44 -5.18 3.00 -17.38
C VAL A 44 -4.85 4.34 -16.74
N VAL A 45 -5.85 5.23 -16.69
CA VAL A 45 -5.74 6.57 -16.13
C VAL A 45 -6.80 6.78 -15.05
N PHE A 46 -6.38 7.29 -13.91
CA PHE A 46 -7.28 7.75 -12.85
C PHE A 46 -6.64 8.90 -12.09
N ARG A 47 -7.47 9.71 -11.41
CA ARG A 47 -6.97 10.83 -10.62
C ARG A 47 -6.51 10.38 -9.23
N PRO A 48 -5.52 11.04 -8.61
CA PRO A 48 -5.05 10.69 -7.26
C PRO A 48 -6.16 10.61 -6.20
N GLU A 49 -7.15 11.50 -6.28
CA GLU A 49 -8.30 11.52 -5.35
C GLU A 49 -9.29 10.37 -5.54
N HIS A 50 -9.18 9.60 -6.63
CA HIS A 50 -10.01 8.41 -6.86
C HIS A 50 -9.47 7.16 -6.15
N ALA A 51 -8.21 7.19 -5.69
CA ALA A 51 -7.60 6.07 -4.97
C ALA A 51 -7.92 6.15 -3.48
N GLN A 52 -8.62 5.14 -2.98
CA GLN A 52 -9.03 5.02 -1.59
C GLN A 52 -8.17 3.98 -0.88
N VAL A 53 -7.80 4.21 0.38
CA VAL A 53 -7.14 3.18 1.19
C VAL A 53 -8.19 2.37 1.93
N VAL A 54 -8.23 1.07 1.68
CA VAL A 54 -9.26 0.16 2.23
C VAL A 54 -8.80 -0.52 3.52
N ALA A 55 -7.48 -0.64 3.71
CA ALA A 55 -6.88 -0.94 5.00
C ALA A 55 -5.41 -0.52 4.97
N SER A 56 -4.98 0.17 6.02
CA SER A 56 -3.58 0.24 6.40
C SER A 56 -3.27 -1.05 7.16
N GLY A 57 -2.32 -1.87 6.71
CA GLY A 57 -1.80 -2.93 7.56
C GLY A 57 -1.31 -2.36 8.89
N PRO A 58 -1.15 -3.18 9.96
CA PRO A 58 -0.63 -2.66 11.22
C PRO A 58 0.69 -1.93 10.95
N ALA A 59 0.74 -0.65 11.31
CA ALA A 59 1.92 0.17 11.18
C ALA A 59 3.09 -0.59 11.79
N ALA A 60 4.17 -0.78 11.03
CA ALA A 60 5.43 -1.22 11.62
C ALA A 60 5.75 -0.22 12.73
N THR A 61 5.78 -0.70 13.97
CA THR A 61 6.10 0.08 15.17
C THR A 61 7.54 0.58 15.04
N THR A 62 7.73 1.72 14.40
CA THR A 62 8.97 2.49 14.49
C THR A 62 8.89 3.29 15.77
N ASN A 63 9.57 2.78 16.80
CA ASN A 63 10.04 3.46 18.01
C ASN A 63 9.41 4.84 18.28
N SER A 64 8.41 4.89 19.16
CA SER A 64 7.99 6.13 19.79
C SER A 64 9.20 6.84 20.40
N PRO A 65 9.48 8.12 20.09
CA PRO A 65 10.37 8.90 20.92
C PRO A 65 9.67 9.13 22.26
N SER A 66 10.27 8.60 23.33
CA SER A 66 9.87 8.84 24.71
C SER A 66 9.71 10.35 24.97
N ALA A 67 8.46 10.78 25.10
CA ALA A 67 8.09 12.10 25.61
C ALA A 67 7.66 11.96 27.08
N ALA A 68 8.59 11.59 27.97
CA ALA A 68 8.37 11.68 29.42
C ALA A 68 9.69 11.63 30.20
N ALA A 69 10.41 12.75 30.27
CA ALA A 69 11.36 13.00 31.37
C ALA A 69 11.66 14.50 31.48
N ARG A 70 10.66 15.30 31.84
CA ARG A 70 10.88 16.64 32.44
C ARG A 70 9.93 16.83 33.60
N SER A 71 10.18 16.12 34.69
CA SER A 71 9.67 16.48 36.01
C SER A 71 10.85 16.89 36.89
N ARG A 72 10.97 18.20 37.12
CA ARG A 72 11.72 18.79 38.23
C ARG A 72 10.97 18.51 39.53
N ALA A 73 11.64 17.94 40.51
CA ALA A 73 11.42 18.15 41.95
C ALA A 73 12.67 17.63 42.68
N SER A 74 13.54 18.48 43.21
CA SER A 74 13.56 18.98 44.60
C SER A 74 14.10 17.97 45.62
N ASP A 75 15.29 18.28 46.14
CA ASP A 75 15.81 18.13 47.51
C ASP A 75 15.55 16.87 48.36
N GLY A 76 16.65 16.33 48.91
CA GLY A 76 16.69 15.86 50.31
C GLY A 76 17.25 14.44 50.55
N PRO A 77 18.28 14.26 51.40
CA PRO A 77 18.98 12.98 51.60
C PRO A 77 18.46 12.19 52.81
N ILE A 78 18.66 10.86 52.85
CA ILE A 78 18.79 10.07 54.09
C ILE A 78 19.53 8.75 53.79
N THR A 79 20.57 8.53 54.59
CA THR A 79 21.36 7.30 54.80
C THR A 79 20.61 6.28 55.65
N GLY A 80 20.83 4.98 55.44
CA GLY A 80 20.41 3.95 56.40
C GLY A 80 20.71 2.52 55.96
N ASP A 81 21.77 1.94 56.55
CA ASP A 81 22.04 0.49 56.60
C ASP A 81 20.92 -0.25 57.36
N SER A 82 20.62 -1.50 56.96
CA SER A 82 20.41 -2.68 57.83
C SER A 82 20.06 -3.95 57.04
N ASP A 83 21.01 -4.88 57.06
CA ASP A 83 20.96 -6.33 57.31
C ASP A 83 19.68 -7.18 57.05
N VAL A 84 19.90 -8.23 56.23
CA VAL A 84 19.44 -9.65 56.29
C VAL A 84 17.99 -10.00 56.69
N THR A 85 17.32 -10.75 55.79
CA THR A 85 16.81 -12.10 56.12
C THR A 85 16.65 -12.99 54.87
N LEU A 86 17.19 -14.20 54.99
CA LEU A 86 17.06 -15.33 54.07
C LEU A 86 15.60 -15.80 54.02
N GLY A 87 15.11 -16.04 52.81
CA GLY A 87 13.87 -16.78 52.56
C GLY A 87 14.00 -17.48 51.22
N ASP A 88 14.27 -18.79 51.27
CA ASP A 88 14.02 -19.72 50.17
C ASP A 88 12.53 -19.62 49.76
N SER A 89 12.14 -19.72 48.50
CA SER A 89 11.98 -20.99 47.81
C SER A 89 11.51 -20.76 46.36
N SER A 90 12.01 -21.61 45.46
CA SER A 90 11.52 -21.90 44.10
C SER A 90 11.93 -20.96 42.95
N GLY A 91 13.15 -21.16 42.47
CA GLY A 91 13.53 -20.92 41.08
C GLY A 91 14.18 -22.15 40.47
N THR A 92 13.47 -22.87 39.59
CA THR A 92 14.11 -23.62 38.51
C THR A 92 13.14 -23.75 37.33
N ALA A 93 13.62 -23.28 36.18
CA ALA A 93 12.97 -23.39 34.88
C ALA A 93 12.94 -24.83 34.37
N SER A 94 11.89 -25.19 33.63
CA SER A 94 12.03 -26.08 32.46
C SER A 94 10.81 -26.01 31.54
N ASN A 95 11.04 -25.43 30.35
CA ASN A 95 10.63 -25.86 29.02
C ASN A 95 9.29 -26.60 28.81
N GLY A 96 8.49 -26.07 27.89
CA GLY A 96 7.70 -26.96 27.03
C GLY A 96 6.35 -26.46 26.52
N ARG A 97 6.25 -25.22 26.02
CA ARG A 97 5.25 -24.95 24.96
C ARG A 97 5.67 -23.77 24.10
N SER A 98 6.68 -24.02 23.28
CA SER A 98 6.85 -23.33 22.00
C SER A 98 5.65 -23.68 21.12
N GLY A 99 4.50 -23.06 21.40
CA GLY A 99 3.51 -22.83 20.37
C GLY A 99 4.15 -21.82 19.44
N ALA A 100 4.88 -22.32 18.44
CA ALA A 100 5.25 -21.53 17.29
C ALA A 100 3.93 -20.98 16.73
N ALA A 101 3.61 -19.74 17.11
CA ALA A 101 2.80 -18.89 16.26
C ALA A 101 3.63 -18.78 14.99
N SER A 102 3.36 -19.71 14.06
CA SER A 102 3.78 -19.60 12.68
C SER A 102 3.22 -18.27 12.23
N THR A 103 4.06 -17.25 12.26
CA THR A 103 3.89 -15.99 11.55
C THR A 103 3.92 -16.38 10.08
N HIS A 104 2.82 -16.95 9.59
CA HIS A 104 2.45 -16.81 8.20
C HIS A 104 2.13 -15.33 8.05
N ALA A 105 3.19 -14.53 7.83
CA ALA A 105 3.05 -13.41 6.92
C ALA A 105 2.58 -14.05 5.62
N SER A 106 1.26 -14.15 5.46
CA SER A 106 0.65 -14.52 4.21
C SER A 106 1.13 -13.47 3.23
N ASN A 107 2.08 -13.87 2.38
CA ASN A 107 2.47 -13.15 1.18
C ASN A 107 1.24 -13.15 0.28
N THR A 108 0.26 -12.32 0.62
CA THR A 108 -0.91 -12.04 -0.21
C THR A 108 -0.36 -11.32 -1.42
N SER A 109 -0.09 -12.08 -2.47
CA SER A 109 0.24 -11.51 -3.76
C SER A 109 -0.96 -10.67 -4.24
N ASN A 110 -0.74 -9.69 -5.11
CA ASN A 110 -1.86 -8.93 -5.68
C ASN A 110 -2.91 -9.83 -6.36
N GLY A 111 -2.59 -11.10 -6.67
CA GLY A 111 -3.52 -12.08 -7.22
C GLY A 111 -4.66 -12.50 -6.28
N ASP A 112 -4.52 -12.28 -4.96
CA ASP A 112 -5.54 -12.67 -3.95
C ASP A 112 -6.39 -11.48 -3.49
N LEU A 113 -6.10 -10.27 -3.97
CA LEU A 113 -6.85 -9.06 -3.59
C LEU A 113 -8.16 -8.94 -4.39
N PRO A 114 -9.17 -8.25 -3.83
CA PRO A 114 -10.34 -7.85 -4.62
C PRO A 114 -9.91 -7.11 -5.89
N VAL A 115 -10.71 -7.23 -6.94
CA VAL A 115 -10.37 -6.58 -8.20
C VAL A 115 -10.36 -5.06 -8.03
N ASN A 116 -9.42 -4.39 -8.71
CA ASN A 116 -9.08 -2.98 -8.53
C ASN A 116 -8.55 -2.64 -7.12
N THR A 117 -8.16 -3.64 -6.33
CA THR A 117 -7.45 -3.44 -5.07
C THR A 117 -6.01 -3.91 -5.21
N TRP A 118 -5.07 -3.05 -4.86
CA TRP A 118 -3.65 -3.27 -5.09
C TRP A 118 -2.84 -2.87 -3.87
N ARG A 119 -1.79 -3.63 -3.58
CA ARG A 119 -0.81 -3.26 -2.58
C ARG A 119 0.24 -2.34 -3.19
N ALA A 120 0.39 -1.15 -2.63
CA ALA A 120 1.42 -0.20 -3.02
C ALA A 120 2.28 0.18 -1.81
N ARG A 121 3.58 0.35 -2.02
CA ARG A 121 4.53 0.70 -0.96
C ARG A 121 4.78 2.19 -0.93
N VAL A 122 4.57 2.84 0.21
CA VAL A 122 4.81 4.28 0.36
C VAL A 122 6.31 4.57 0.28
N GLU A 123 6.74 5.35 -0.70
CA GLU A 123 8.15 5.75 -0.86
C GLU A 123 8.42 7.14 -0.29
N LYS A 124 7.42 8.03 -0.36
CA LYS A 124 7.55 9.42 0.07
C LYS A 124 6.20 9.98 0.45
N GLN A 125 6.20 10.90 1.41
CA GLN A 125 5.04 11.74 1.73
C GLN A 125 5.43 13.21 1.64
N VAL A 126 4.53 14.02 1.11
CA VAL A 126 4.71 15.46 0.93
C VAL A 126 3.48 16.18 1.48
N TYR A 127 3.72 17.11 2.40
CA TYR A 127 2.69 18.02 2.89
C TYR A 127 2.72 19.30 2.06
N LEU A 128 1.65 19.56 1.34
CA LEU A 128 1.43 20.75 0.52
C LEU A 128 0.35 21.62 1.18
N GLY A 129 0.74 22.32 2.25
CA GLY A 129 -0.20 23.05 3.09
C GLY A 129 -1.09 22.08 3.88
N SER A 130 -2.41 22.12 3.62
CA SER A 130 -3.39 21.21 4.23
C SER A 130 -3.55 19.88 3.49
N ILE A 131 -2.89 19.71 2.34
CA ILE A 131 -2.98 18.52 1.51
C ILE A 131 -1.82 17.60 1.81
N LEU A 132 -2.11 16.35 2.17
CA LEU A 132 -1.13 15.28 2.24
C LEU A 132 -1.14 14.50 0.92
N GLU A 133 0.03 14.43 0.29
CA GLU A 133 0.26 13.62 -0.90
C GLU A 133 1.26 12.51 -0.60
N SER A 134 0.82 11.26 -0.80
CA SER A 134 1.64 10.06 -0.66
C SER A 134 2.03 9.53 -2.04
N HIS A 135 3.32 9.29 -2.23
CA HIS A 135 3.88 8.68 -3.43
C HIS A 135 4.11 7.20 -3.11
N ALA A 136 3.34 6.33 -3.74
CA ALA A 136 3.33 4.91 -3.47
C ALA A 136 3.71 4.11 -4.72
N ARG A 137 4.66 3.19 -4.58
CA ARG A 137 5.12 2.30 -5.63
C ARG A 137 4.19 1.12 -5.77
N LEU A 138 3.67 0.89 -6.95
CA LEU A 138 2.85 -0.26 -7.32
C LEU A 138 3.56 -0.97 -8.48
N GLY A 139 4.23 -2.09 -8.19
CA GLY A 139 5.13 -2.72 -9.16
C GLY A 139 6.21 -1.74 -9.61
N ASP A 140 6.37 -1.52 -10.91
CA ASP A 140 7.28 -0.51 -11.45
C ASP A 140 6.67 0.91 -11.50
N THR A 141 5.35 1.03 -11.32
CA THR A 141 4.63 2.30 -11.47
C THR A 141 4.63 3.11 -10.17
N LEU A 142 4.95 4.41 -10.26
CA LEU A 142 4.78 5.34 -9.13
C LEU A 142 3.39 5.98 -9.18
N LEU A 143 2.62 5.78 -8.11
CA LEU A 143 1.30 6.36 -7.93
C LEU A 143 1.33 7.53 -6.95
N ARG A 144 0.47 8.50 -7.20
CA ARG A 144 0.13 9.58 -6.28
C ARG A 144 -1.23 9.30 -5.66
N VAL A 145 -1.29 9.44 -4.35
CA VAL A 145 -2.48 9.20 -3.53
C VAL A 145 -2.64 10.40 -2.61
N VAL A 146 -3.85 10.96 -2.52
CA VAL A 146 -4.12 12.17 -1.74
C VAL A 146 -4.89 11.81 -0.47
N GLY A 147 -4.55 12.45 0.65
CA GLY A 147 -5.28 12.34 1.91
C GLY A 147 -4.98 11.08 2.71
N VAL A 148 -3.90 10.36 2.37
CA VAL A 148 -3.50 9.11 3.04
C VAL A 148 -2.22 9.34 3.82
N GLU A 149 -2.29 9.14 5.14
CA GLU A 149 -1.14 9.13 6.03
C GLU A 149 -0.72 7.70 6.35
N ALA A 150 0.49 7.33 5.95
CA ALA A 150 1.06 6.03 6.24
C ALA A 150 2.60 6.15 6.30
N PRO A 151 3.28 5.42 7.21
CA PRO A 151 4.74 5.49 7.33
C PRO A 151 5.45 5.21 6.00
N VAL A 152 6.49 5.98 5.69
CA VAL A 152 7.36 5.67 4.56
C VAL A 152 7.96 4.27 4.73
N GLY A 153 7.92 3.48 3.66
CA GLY A 153 8.32 2.09 3.63
C GLY A 153 7.21 1.09 3.96
N SER A 154 6.04 1.55 4.42
CA SER A 154 4.88 0.68 4.68
C SER A 154 4.08 0.39 3.41
N ASP A 155 3.31 -0.70 3.46
CA ASP A 155 2.38 -1.08 2.41
C ASP A 155 0.98 -0.52 2.73
N ILE A 156 0.33 0.03 1.70
CA ILE A 156 -1.07 0.46 1.73
C ILE A 156 -1.88 -0.37 0.73
N LEU A 157 -3.12 -0.70 1.08
CA LEU A 157 -4.07 -1.31 0.14
C LEU A 157 -4.91 -0.21 -0.50
N LEU A 158 -4.65 0.04 -1.78
CA LEU A 158 -5.35 1.01 -2.60
C LEU A 158 -6.52 0.33 -3.33
N HIS A 159 -7.67 0.97 -3.38
CA HIS A 159 -8.80 0.60 -4.20
C HIS A 159 -9.21 1.76 -5.09
N VAL A 160 -9.41 1.49 -6.38
CA VAL A 160 -9.94 2.48 -7.34
C VAL A 160 -11.23 1.92 -7.95
N PRO A 161 -12.38 2.56 -7.74
CA PRO A 161 -13.63 2.11 -8.35
C PRO A 161 -13.50 2.03 -9.88
N PRO A 162 -14.01 0.98 -10.55
CA PRO A 162 -13.94 0.84 -12.01
C PRO A 162 -14.48 2.07 -12.77
N THR A 163 -15.55 2.67 -12.26
CA THR A 163 -16.18 3.90 -12.82
C THR A 163 -15.32 5.15 -12.75
N ARG A 164 -14.15 5.07 -12.08
CA ARG A 164 -13.18 6.16 -11.93
C ARG A 164 -11.88 5.90 -12.71
N VAL A 165 -11.85 4.80 -13.46
CA VAL A 165 -10.75 4.38 -14.32
C VAL A 165 -11.13 4.66 -15.77
N LEU A 166 -10.23 5.31 -16.49
CA LEU A 166 -10.31 5.42 -17.94
C LEU A 166 -9.27 4.49 -18.55
N PHE A 167 -9.61 3.85 -19.66
CA PHE A 167 -8.67 3.06 -20.46
C PHE A 167 -8.47 3.74 -21.81
N PHE A 168 -7.21 3.99 -22.16
CA PHE A 168 -6.81 4.48 -23.48
C PHE A 168 -6.03 3.36 -24.15
N PRO A 169 -6.57 2.72 -25.20
CA PRO A 169 -5.80 1.77 -25.97
C PRO A 169 -4.62 2.51 -26.61
N GLU A 170 -3.46 1.85 -26.69
CA GLU A 170 -2.41 2.29 -27.58
C GLU A 170 -2.98 2.13 -28.99
N GLU A 171 -3.36 3.25 -29.63
CA GLU A 171 -3.84 3.18 -31.02
C GLU A 171 -2.86 2.34 -31.82
N ALA A 172 -3.38 1.43 -32.64
CA ALA A 172 -2.57 0.70 -33.61
C ALA A 172 -1.89 1.72 -34.55
N ALA A 173 -0.76 2.26 -34.11
CA ALA A 173 0.13 3.03 -34.94
C ALA A 173 0.46 2.12 -36.13
N ALA A 174 0.10 2.59 -37.33
CA ALA A 174 0.22 1.92 -38.63
C ALA A 174 -1.00 1.08 -39.08
N THR A 175 -2.00 1.79 -39.60
CA THR A 175 -2.52 1.42 -40.94
C THR A 175 -2.84 2.66 -41.76
N SER A 176 -1.91 3.62 -41.84
CA SER A 176 -1.81 4.42 -43.07
C SER A 176 -1.14 3.50 -44.10
N GLY A 177 -1.94 2.69 -44.80
CA GLY A 177 -1.46 1.98 -45.98
C GLY A 177 -0.81 2.97 -46.96
N PRO A 178 0.19 2.54 -47.75
CA PRO A 178 0.72 3.40 -48.81
C PRO A 178 -0.47 3.86 -49.67
N MET A 179 -0.60 5.18 -49.78
CA MET A 179 -1.52 5.80 -50.71
C MET A 179 -0.92 5.52 -52.08
N ASP A 180 -1.44 4.51 -52.79
CA ASP A 180 -1.07 4.27 -54.19
C ASP A 180 -1.43 5.53 -54.99
N GLU A 181 -0.41 6.21 -55.51
CA GLU A 181 -0.51 7.27 -56.54
C GLU A 181 -0.71 6.67 -57.94
#